data_AF-A0A1W9VUW0-F1
#
_entry.id   AF-A0A1W9VUW0-F1
#
_cell.length_a   1.000
_cell.length_b   1.000
_cell.length_c   1.000
_cell.angle_alpha   90.00
_cell.angle_beta   90.00
_cell.angle_gamma   90.00
#
_symmetry.space_group_name_H-M   'P 1'
#
loop_
_entity.id
_entity.type
_entity.pdbx_description
1 polymer ?
#
loop_
_entity_poly.entity_id
_entity_poly.type
_entity_poly.pdbx_seq_one_letter_code
_entity_poly.pdbx_strand_id
1 'polypeptide(L)'
;MKKLLMILMLMSVLAILNGLDPVVTNLTVSQSTDGTKLVTINYDVEYDGPNYISVDVHLVTVIAGGFGNSTSSSGEISARYLTGDYGVHATVGLNKTIIWNVGAELSDYNANNYRIKLVTSEVIPPPGVESFVHIPAGSFTMGDTQGIGDSDELPTHTV
;
A
#
# COMPACT_ATOMS: atom_id res chain seq x y z
N MET A 1 -14.48 -46.61 6.28
CA MET A 1 -15.20 -45.46 5.68
C MET A 1 -15.30 -44.29 6.65
N LYS A 2 -15.91 -44.43 7.85
CA LYS A 2 -16.01 -43.34 8.85
C LYS A 2 -14.65 -42.75 9.29
N LYS A 3 -13.64 -43.61 9.51
CA LYS A 3 -12.26 -43.18 9.84
C LYS A 3 -11.53 -42.47 8.69
N LEU A 4 -11.87 -42.79 7.44
CA LEU A 4 -11.28 -42.18 6.25
C LEU A 4 -11.88 -40.79 5.98
N LEU A 5 -13.20 -40.65 6.19
CA LEU A 5 -13.93 -39.38 6.08
C LEU A 5 -13.44 -38.35 7.14
N MET A 6 -13.12 -38.82 8.35
CA MET A 6 -12.64 -37.98 9.45
C MET A 6 -11.19 -37.49 9.25
N ILE A 7 -10.32 -38.30 8.63
CA ILE A 7 -8.95 -37.91 8.27
C ILE A 7 -8.95 -36.87 7.14
N LEU A 8 -9.86 -37.01 6.16
CA LEU A 8 -10.00 -36.03 5.07
C LEU A 8 -10.48 -34.67 5.60
N MET A 9 -11.41 -34.66 6.56
CA MET A 9 -11.89 -33.45 7.24
C MET A 9 -10.78 -32.77 8.07
N LEU A 10 -9.92 -33.56 8.74
CA LEU A 10 -8.82 -33.03 9.55
C LEU A 10 -7.69 -32.44 8.67
N MET A 11 -7.44 -33.01 7.49
CA MET A 11 -6.51 -32.45 6.49
C MET A 11 -7.05 -31.18 5.85
N SER A 12 -8.37 -31.04 5.64
CA SER A 12 -8.97 -29.80 5.13
C SER A 12 -8.94 -28.65 6.16
N VAL A 13 -8.98 -28.96 7.46
CA VAL A 13 -8.84 -27.95 8.53
C VAL A 13 -7.39 -27.51 8.71
N LEU A 14 -6.41 -28.37 8.40
CA LEU A 14 -4.98 -28.04 8.45
C LEU A 14 -4.50 -27.22 7.23
N ALA A 15 -5.32 -27.10 6.19
CA ALA A 15 -4.99 -26.34 4.97
C ALA A 15 -5.19 -24.81 5.10
N ILE A 16 -5.71 -24.31 6.24
CA ILE A 16 -6.02 -22.89 6.43
C ILE A 16 -4.83 -22.09 7.02
N LEU A 17 -3.63 -22.68 7.07
CA LEU A 17 -2.44 -22.01 7.61
C LEU A 17 -1.49 -21.49 6.51
N ASN A 18 -2.04 -20.93 5.43
CA ASN A 18 -1.24 -20.28 4.39
C ASN A 18 -1.85 -18.93 4.01
N GLY A 19 -1.21 -17.85 4.48
CA GLY A 19 -1.42 -16.48 3.99
C GLY A 19 -1.34 -15.40 5.06
N LEU A 20 -0.15 -15.16 5.65
CA LEU A 20 0.11 -13.91 6.38
C LEU A 20 0.49 -12.75 5.44
N ASP A 21 0.63 -13.01 4.14
CA ASP A 21 0.93 -11.99 3.15
C ASP A 21 -0.36 -11.45 2.54
N PRO A 22 -0.47 -10.13 2.29
CA PRO A 22 -1.59 -9.57 1.54
C PRO A 22 -1.68 -10.16 0.14
N VAL A 23 -2.88 -10.58 -0.26
CA VAL A 23 -3.13 -11.19 -1.57
C VAL A 23 -3.94 -10.23 -2.44
N VAL A 24 -3.39 -9.88 -3.61
CA VAL A 24 -4.10 -9.10 -4.63
C VAL A 24 -4.90 -10.02 -5.54
N THR A 25 -6.16 -9.67 -5.77
CA THR A 25 -7.02 -10.31 -6.77
C THR A 25 -7.72 -9.27 -7.64
N ASN A 26 -8.36 -9.71 -8.74
CA ASN A 26 -9.16 -8.86 -9.64
C ASN A 26 -8.43 -7.60 -10.16
N LEU A 27 -7.11 -7.69 -10.37
CA LEU A 27 -6.30 -6.59 -10.89
C LEU A 27 -6.66 -6.25 -12.33
N THR A 28 -7.10 -5.02 -12.56
CA THR A 28 -7.35 -4.45 -13.90
C THR A 28 -6.68 -3.10 -14.03
N VAL A 29 -6.28 -2.78 -15.26
CA VAL A 29 -5.56 -1.55 -15.58
C VAL A 29 -6.16 -0.96 -16.84
N SER A 30 -6.57 0.31 -16.78
CA SER A 30 -7.17 1.01 -17.91
C SER A 30 -6.55 2.39 -18.09
N GLN A 31 -6.22 2.74 -19.33
CA GLN A 31 -5.71 4.07 -19.68
C GLN A 31 -6.88 4.96 -20.12
N SER A 32 -6.87 6.22 -19.70
CA SER A 32 -7.85 7.19 -20.16
C SER A 32 -7.65 7.55 -21.63
N THR A 33 -8.74 7.63 -22.39
CA THR A 33 -8.75 7.93 -23.83
C THR A 33 -8.97 9.42 -24.14
N ASP A 34 -9.18 10.24 -23.12
CA ASP A 34 -9.46 11.69 -23.22
C ASP A 34 -8.20 12.57 -23.35
N GLY A 35 -7.02 11.98 -23.48
CA GLY A 35 -5.75 12.69 -23.62
C GLY A 35 -5.14 13.18 -22.29
N THR A 36 -5.78 12.92 -21.15
CA THR A 36 -5.26 13.30 -19.81
C THR A 36 -4.03 12.51 -19.38
N LYS A 37 -3.71 11.40 -20.07
CA LYS A 37 -2.60 10.49 -19.76
C LYS A 37 -2.69 9.87 -18.36
N LEU A 38 -3.91 9.77 -17.82
CA LEU A 38 -4.17 9.06 -16.57
C LEU A 38 -4.36 7.56 -16.82
N VAL A 39 -3.93 6.76 -15.85
CA VAL A 39 -4.16 5.32 -15.79
C VAL A 39 -4.90 5.00 -14.50
N THR A 40 -5.98 4.24 -14.61
CA THR A 40 -6.75 3.73 -13.48
C THR A 40 -6.38 2.28 -13.24
N ILE A 41 -5.99 1.95 -12.02
CA ILE A 41 -5.66 0.61 -11.55
C ILE A 41 -6.73 0.22 -10.54
N ASN A 42 -7.49 -0.82 -10.82
CA ASN A 42 -8.49 -1.37 -9.92
C ASN A 42 -8.03 -2.73 -9.43
N TYR A 43 -8.18 -3.00 -8.14
CA TYR A 43 -7.79 -4.27 -7.55
C TYR A 43 -8.61 -4.55 -6.29
N ASP A 44 -8.61 -5.82 -5.90
CA ASP A 44 -9.08 -6.27 -4.60
C ASP A 44 -7.85 -6.73 -3.80
N VAL A 45 -7.87 -6.49 -2.49
CA VAL A 45 -6.81 -6.98 -1.60
C VAL A 45 -7.42 -7.64 -0.38
N GLU A 46 -6.96 -8.84 -0.10
CA GLU A 46 -7.31 -9.61 1.10
C GLU A 46 -6.10 -9.74 2.00
N TYR A 47 -6.29 -9.49 3.29
CA TYR A 47 -5.27 -9.62 4.32
C TYR A 47 -5.97 -9.77 5.67
N ASP A 48 -5.63 -10.83 6.41
CA ASP A 48 -6.19 -11.17 7.73
C ASP A 48 -5.10 -11.17 8.82
N GLY A 49 -3.98 -10.50 8.56
CA GLY A 49 -2.93 -10.34 9.55
C GLY A 49 -3.22 -9.20 10.52
N PRO A 50 -2.43 -9.12 11.61
CA PRO A 50 -2.68 -8.17 12.69
C PRO A 50 -2.22 -6.73 12.41
N ASN A 51 -1.44 -6.52 11.34
CA ASN A 51 -0.80 -5.23 11.04
C ASN A 51 -1.52 -4.48 9.91
N TYR A 52 -0.98 -3.33 9.51
CA TYR A 52 -1.47 -2.61 8.33
C TYR A 52 -0.71 -3.05 7.08
N ILE A 53 -1.28 -2.77 5.90
CA ILE A 53 -0.63 -3.07 4.62
C ILE A 53 -0.06 -1.81 3.96
N SER A 54 0.93 -2.01 3.09
CA SER A 54 1.38 -1.03 2.09
C SER A 54 1.01 -1.51 0.70
N VAL A 55 0.65 -0.57 -0.17
CA VAL A 55 0.39 -0.82 -1.60
C VAL A 55 1.30 0.09 -2.42
N ASP A 56 2.22 -0.50 -3.17
CA ASP A 56 3.21 0.20 -3.96
C ASP A 56 3.06 -0.13 -5.45
N VAL A 57 3.13 0.90 -6.30
CA VAL A 57 3.05 0.75 -7.75
C VAL A 57 4.42 1.02 -8.35
N HIS A 58 4.92 0.07 -9.11
CA HIS A 58 6.17 0.20 -9.84
C HIS A 58 5.93 0.12 -11.34
N LEU A 59 6.60 1.01 -12.05
CA LEU A 59 6.78 0.88 -13.48
C LEU A 59 7.90 -0.12 -13.76
N VAL A 60 7.63 -1.11 -14.60
CA VAL A 60 8.59 -2.08 -15.09
C VAL A 60 8.86 -1.79 -16.57
N THR A 61 10.05 -1.28 -16.87
CA THR A 61 10.44 -1.02 -18.25
C THR A 61 10.80 -2.34 -18.93
N VAL A 62 10.22 -2.60 -20.09
CA VAL A 62 10.63 -3.75 -20.92
C VAL A 62 11.91 -3.35 -21.66
N ILE A 63 13.07 -3.66 -21.09
CA ILE A 63 14.28 -3.74 -21.92
C ILE A 63 14.11 -5.00 -22.77
N ALA A 64 14.18 -4.84 -24.10
CA ALA A 64 14.04 -5.95 -25.04
C ALA A 64 15.01 -7.09 -24.67
N GLY A 65 14.46 -8.23 -24.23
CA GLY A 65 15.22 -9.47 -23.99
C GLY A 65 15.13 -10.10 -22.60
N GLY A 66 14.50 -9.48 -21.60
CA GLY A 66 14.44 -10.04 -20.25
C GLY A 66 13.02 -10.38 -19.79
N PHE A 67 12.49 -11.55 -20.17
CA PHE A 67 11.40 -12.17 -19.42
C PHE A 67 12.02 -13.04 -18.32
N GLY A 68 12.21 -12.43 -17.16
CA GLY A 68 12.54 -13.15 -15.94
C GLY A 68 11.64 -12.62 -14.84
N ASN A 69 11.14 -13.52 -13.99
CA ASN A 69 10.64 -13.19 -12.67
C ASN A 69 11.80 -12.62 -11.82
N SER A 70 12.31 -11.46 -12.21
CA SER A 70 13.49 -10.83 -11.61
C SER A 70 13.01 -9.92 -10.50
N THR A 71 13.08 -10.43 -9.28
CA THR A 71 12.92 -9.70 -8.02
C THR A 71 14.11 -8.76 -7.70
N SER A 72 14.96 -8.43 -8.68
CA SER A 72 16.16 -7.63 -8.46
C SER A 72 16.44 -6.65 -9.61
N SER A 73 15.97 -5.41 -9.41
CA SER A 73 16.80 -4.20 -9.38
C SER A 73 17.66 -3.82 -10.60
N SER A 74 17.09 -3.82 -11.82
CA SER A 74 17.70 -3.03 -12.90
C SER A 74 16.73 -2.28 -13.82
N GLY A 75 15.45 -2.15 -13.46
CA GLY A 75 14.49 -1.35 -14.25
C GLY A 75 13.12 -1.07 -13.61
N GLU A 76 12.99 -1.20 -12.28
CA GLU A 76 11.76 -0.84 -11.57
C GLU A 76 11.84 0.61 -11.09
N ILE A 77 10.93 1.47 -11.55
CA ILE A 77 10.81 2.86 -11.10
C ILE A 77 9.54 2.96 -10.26
N SER A 78 9.66 3.30 -8.97
CA SER A 78 8.49 3.56 -8.13
C SER A 78 7.70 4.74 -8.68
N ALA A 79 6.40 4.54 -8.89
CA ALA A 79 5.51 5.60 -9.35
C ALA A 79 5.30 6.63 -8.24
N ARG A 80 5.36 7.92 -8.61
CA ARG A 80 5.31 9.05 -7.67
C ARG A 80 4.01 9.83 -7.78
N TYR A 81 3.43 9.88 -8.97
CA TYR A 81 2.22 10.67 -9.24
C TYR A 81 0.93 9.83 -9.08
N LEU A 82 0.76 9.24 -7.91
CA LEU A 82 -0.36 8.37 -7.55
C LEU A 82 -1.38 9.11 -6.67
N THR A 83 -2.64 8.71 -6.78
CA THR A 83 -3.74 9.12 -5.89
C THR A 83 -4.69 7.93 -5.67
N GLY A 84 -5.45 7.93 -4.57
CA GLY A 84 -6.40 6.87 -4.23
C GLY A 84 -5.86 5.87 -3.21
N ASP A 85 -6.21 4.60 -3.35
CA ASP A 85 -5.91 3.52 -2.41
C ASP A 85 -4.45 3.02 -2.57
N TYR A 86 -3.46 3.83 -2.23
CA TYR A 86 -2.04 3.44 -2.30
C TYR A 86 -1.25 3.87 -1.06
N GLY A 87 -0.06 3.31 -0.89
CA GLY A 87 0.88 3.64 0.18
C GLY A 87 0.59 2.90 1.49
N VAL A 88 1.26 3.36 2.55
CA VAL A 88 1.12 2.81 3.90
C VAL A 88 -0.27 3.12 4.44
N HIS A 89 -0.87 2.14 5.13
CA HIS A 89 -2.25 2.18 5.61
C HIS A 89 -3.31 2.17 4.49
N ALA A 90 -2.95 1.66 3.30
CA ALA A 90 -3.97 1.33 2.30
C ALA A 90 -5.00 0.36 2.92
N THR A 91 -6.28 0.59 2.61
CA THR A 91 -7.36 -0.16 3.24
C THR A 91 -7.54 -1.53 2.57
N VAL A 92 -7.81 -2.56 3.37
CA VAL A 92 -8.14 -3.91 2.87
C VAL A 92 -9.55 -3.92 2.27
N GLY A 93 -9.83 -4.80 1.31
CA GLY A 93 -11.16 -5.05 0.77
C GLY A 93 -11.27 -4.91 -0.74
N LEU A 94 -12.51 -4.78 -1.21
CA LEU A 94 -12.87 -4.82 -2.63
C LEU A 94 -12.89 -3.42 -3.28
N ASN A 95 -12.78 -3.40 -4.61
CA ASN A 95 -12.91 -2.23 -5.48
C ASN A 95 -11.94 -1.07 -5.16
N LYS A 96 -10.72 -1.40 -4.74
CA LYS A 96 -9.68 -0.39 -4.52
C LYS A 96 -9.29 0.24 -5.84
N THR A 97 -9.04 1.55 -5.82
CA THR A 97 -8.75 2.32 -7.02
C THR A 97 -7.55 3.22 -6.80
N ILE A 98 -6.56 3.08 -7.69
CA ILE A 98 -5.40 3.96 -7.77
C ILE A 98 -5.45 4.68 -9.11
N ILE A 99 -5.33 5.99 -9.10
CA ILE A 99 -5.18 6.82 -10.30
C ILE A 99 -3.73 7.27 -10.38
N TRP A 100 -3.08 6.89 -11.48
CA TRP A 100 -1.70 7.23 -11.78
C TRP A 100 -1.62 8.24 -12.93
N ASN A 101 -0.97 9.38 -12.68
CA ASN A 101 -0.62 10.34 -13.73
C ASN A 101 0.68 9.95 -14.42
N VAL A 102 0.57 9.04 -15.39
CA VAL A 102 1.70 8.57 -16.20
C VAL A 102 2.28 9.70 -17.05
N GLY A 103 1.45 10.65 -17.49
CA GLY A 103 1.90 11.80 -18.28
C GLY A 103 2.90 12.70 -17.56
N ALA A 104 2.76 12.85 -16.25
CA ALA A 104 3.71 13.57 -15.40
C ALA A 104 4.94 12.72 -15.05
N GLU A 105 4.78 11.40 -14.89
CA GLU A 105 5.90 10.49 -14.58
C GLU A 105 6.85 10.31 -15.76
N LEU A 106 6.30 10.19 -16.97
CA LEU A 106 7.02 9.79 -18.17
C LEU A 106 7.14 10.92 -19.20
N SER A 107 7.19 12.17 -18.74
CA SER A 107 7.31 13.34 -19.63
C SER A 107 8.48 13.23 -20.61
N ASP A 108 9.54 12.52 -20.21
CA ASP A 108 10.79 12.41 -20.96
C ASP A 108 10.98 11.03 -21.62
N TYR A 109 10.05 10.10 -21.42
CA TYR A 109 10.16 8.71 -21.89
C TYR A 109 9.21 8.43 -23.05
N ASN A 110 9.77 8.01 -24.19
CA ASN A 110 9.02 7.70 -25.42
C ASN A 110 8.98 6.18 -25.68
N ALA A 111 8.40 5.40 -24.75
CA ALA A 111 8.10 3.99 -25.04
C ALA A 111 6.60 3.80 -25.31
N ASN A 112 6.28 2.87 -26.21
CA ASN A 112 4.91 2.60 -26.62
C ASN A 112 4.21 1.57 -25.71
N ASN A 113 4.97 0.82 -24.91
CA ASN A 113 4.45 -0.23 -24.04
C ASN A 113 5.20 -0.23 -22.72
N TYR A 114 4.44 -0.28 -21.62
CA TYR A 114 4.94 -0.38 -20.26
C TYR A 114 4.25 -1.52 -19.52
N ARG A 115 4.91 -2.06 -18.51
CA ARG A 115 4.28 -2.98 -17.55
C ARG A 115 4.24 -2.31 -16.19
N ILE A 116 3.20 -2.63 -15.43
CA ILE A 116 3.12 -2.24 -14.04
C ILE A 116 3.29 -3.47 -13.16
N LYS A 117 3.84 -3.25 -11.98
CA LYS A 117 3.88 -4.21 -10.89
C LYS A 117 3.23 -3.56 -9.69
N LEU A 118 2.14 -4.17 -9.22
CA LEU A 118 1.50 -3.81 -7.96
C LEU A 118 2.09 -4.72 -6.89
N VAL A 119 2.65 -4.12 -5.84
CA VAL A 119 3.24 -4.84 -4.71
C VAL A 119 2.42 -4.50 -3.48
N THR A 120 1.99 -5.53 -2.77
CA THR A 120 1.35 -5.39 -1.47
C THR A 120 2.16 -6.11 -0.42
N SER A 121 2.40 -5.46 0.70
CA SER A 121 3.20 -6.02 1.79
C SER A 121 2.57 -5.70 3.14
N GLU A 122 2.77 -6.60 4.09
CA GLU A 122 2.54 -6.31 5.50
C GLU A 122 3.58 -5.28 5.98
N VAL A 123 3.11 -4.24 6.67
CA VAL A 123 3.97 -3.27 7.33
C VAL A 123 4.18 -3.74 8.75
N ILE A 124 5.31 -4.40 8.99
CA ILE A 124 5.73 -4.79 10.35
C ILE A 124 6.18 -3.53 11.07
N PRO A 125 5.46 -3.10 12.12
CA PRO A 125 5.78 -1.86 12.77
C PRO A 125 7.01 -2.11 13.70
N PRO A 126 7.88 -1.10 13.94
CA PRO A 126 9.11 -1.30 14.70
C PRO A 126 8.85 -1.93 16.08
N PRO A 127 9.72 -2.82 16.59
CA PRO A 127 9.55 -3.40 17.91
C PRO A 127 9.35 -2.31 18.97
N GLY A 128 8.26 -2.40 19.75
CA GLY A 128 7.92 -1.43 20.80
C GLY A 128 6.88 -0.37 20.41
N VAL A 129 6.34 -0.41 19.18
CA VAL A 129 5.28 0.52 18.76
C VAL A 129 3.85 0.09 19.10
N GLU A 130 3.69 -1.06 19.75
CA GLU A 130 2.40 -1.65 20.10
C GLU A 130 1.68 -0.89 21.23
N SER A 131 2.31 0.17 21.74
CA SER A 131 1.80 1.05 22.79
C SER A 131 1.63 2.51 22.36
N PHE A 132 1.72 2.82 21.06
CA PHE A 132 1.44 4.18 20.58
C PHE A 132 -0.06 4.40 20.44
N VAL A 133 -0.52 5.59 20.83
CA VAL A 133 -1.89 6.05 20.64
C VAL A 133 -1.93 7.03 19.46
N HIS A 134 -2.91 6.87 18.57
CA HIS A 134 -3.15 7.82 17.50
C HIS A 134 -3.73 9.12 18.07
N ILE A 135 -3.02 10.24 17.90
CA ILE A 135 -3.50 11.58 18.21
C ILE A 135 -3.93 12.25 16.91
N PRO A 136 -5.22 12.61 16.72
CA PRO A 136 -5.67 13.27 15.50
C PRO A 136 -4.97 14.62 15.33
N ALA A 137 -4.63 14.97 14.08
CA ALA A 137 -4.12 16.30 13.77
C ALA A 137 -5.17 17.37 14.12
N GLY A 138 -4.71 18.48 14.67
CA GLY A 138 -5.56 19.59 15.07
C GLY A 138 -4.73 20.67 15.74
N SER A 139 -5.34 21.84 15.92
CA SER A 139 -4.69 22.93 16.61
C SER A 139 -4.89 22.85 18.12
N PHE A 140 -3.83 23.15 18.87
CA PHE A 140 -3.91 23.26 20.32
C PHE A 140 -3.13 24.47 20.82
N THR A 141 -3.40 24.91 22.04
CA THR A 141 -2.64 25.98 22.69
C THR A 141 -1.48 25.36 23.45
N MET A 142 -0.25 25.70 23.06
CA MET A 142 0.97 25.27 23.71
C MET A 142 1.49 26.38 24.62
N GLY A 143 1.89 26.04 25.84
CA GLY A 143 2.40 26.96 26.87
C GLY A 143 1.52 27.01 28.13
N ASP A 144 1.96 27.76 29.14
CA ASP A 144 1.25 27.87 30.41
C ASP A 144 -0.03 28.72 30.31
N THR A 145 -1.18 28.07 30.46
CA THR A 145 -2.51 28.71 30.43
C THR A 145 -3.08 29.02 31.81
N GLN A 146 -2.44 28.55 32.88
CA GLN A 146 -2.92 28.68 34.26
C GLN A 146 -2.08 29.63 35.10
N GLY A 147 -0.93 30.09 34.60
CA GLY A 147 -0.05 31.03 35.30
C GLY A 147 0.69 30.39 36.47
N ILE A 148 0.87 29.07 36.43
CA ILE A 148 1.54 28.27 37.46
C ILE A 148 2.90 27.73 36.99
N GLY A 149 3.25 27.97 35.73
CA GLY A 149 4.44 27.54 35.05
C GLY A 149 5.63 28.47 35.22
N ASP A 150 6.78 28.02 34.72
CA ASP A 150 7.99 28.84 34.66
C ASP A 150 7.94 29.83 33.49
N SER A 151 8.78 30.87 33.53
CA SER A 151 8.76 31.94 32.52
C SER A 151 9.10 31.47 31.09
N ASP A 152 9.72 30.31 30.95
CA ASP A 152 10.06 29.67 29.66
C ASP A 152 8.91 28.86 29.05
N GLU A 153 7.80 28.68 29.77
CA GLU A 153 6.56 28.08 29.25
C GLU A 153 5.65 29.11 28.56
N LEU A 154 6.09 30.38 28.48
CA LEU A 154 5.42 31.50 27.82
C LEU A 154 6.19 31.98 26.58
N PRO A 155 5.51 32.61 25.60
CA PRO A 155 4.07 32.85 25.55
C PRO A 155 3.28 31.63 25.12
N THR A 156 2.02 31.56 25.57
CA THR A 156 1.06 30.64 24.98
C THR A 156 0.87 30.95 23.50
N HIS A 157 0.94 29.95 22.64
CA HIS A 157 0.76 30.09 21.19
C HIS A 157 0.02 28.89 20.61
N THR A 158 -0.58 29.07 19.44
CA THR A 158 -1.26 27.98 18.73
C THR A 158 -0.25 27.17 17.93
N VAL A 159 -0.34 25.84 18.07
CA VAL A 159 0.41 24.84 17.29
C VAL A 159 -0.58 24.05 16.45
#